data_AF-A0A2D4J6S8-F1
#
_entry.id   AF-A0A2D4J6S8-F1
#
_cell.length_a   1.000
_cell.length_b   1.000
_cell.length_c   1.000
_cell.angle_alpha   90.00
_cell.angle_beta   90.00
_cell.angle_gamma   90.00
#
_symmetry.space_group_name_H-M   'P 1'
#
loop_
_entity.id
_entity.type
_entity.pdbx_description
1 polymer ?
#
loop_
_entity_poly.entity_id
_entity_poly.type
_entity_poly.pdbx_seq_one_letter_code
_entity_poly.pdbx_strand_id
1 'polypeptide(L)'
;KVWTWSSYLEEEKAIAAPPKIFKEYQSFPYNKNGFKVGMKLEGVDPEHQSMYCVLTVAEICGYRIRLHFDEYPDCYDFWLNADSSDIHPVGWCEKTGHKLHPPKGYKEDEFNWPAYLKKCKAQAAPKSLFENQNTTVIPSGFRIGMKLEAVDKKNPAFICVATVTDIVDNRFLVHFDNWDESYDYWCEAASPHIHPVGWCKEHKKTLVIPPDYPHGKHFSWEKYLEETSSLPAPARAFKVKLSHGFQKNMKLEAVDKRNPALIRVATVVESEDHRIKIHFDGWDSIYDYWIDADNSDIHPAGWCGKTGYPLQPPLSPLELVEALEQGGCPTAGCRGVGHIKRARHMGHHSVVNCPYSEINLNKEHTLSDRLSGETPLNNPTMHWNRKSELNERSASPIINSRKCPSPSHTGVKPAPHLQPSREEDTDVKLLCKKPLMFDVKEENYRGEHAKELTGKDGSEERKMENEVLSIKETKDSKETNSRSSHLQPVILSSKLTIPAFPLRWEQHSKLLPTVAGIPASKVSKWSTDEVSEFIRSLPGCEEHGKVFKDEQIDGEAFLLMTQADIVKIMSIKLGPALKIFNSILMFKAADKNSHNEL
;
A
#
# COMPACT_ATOMS: atom_id res chain seq x y z
N LYS A 1 15.20 3.02 28.36
CA LYS A 1 13.98 3.84 28.63
C LYS A 1 12.90 3.42 27.62
N VAL A 2 11.62 3.66 27.89
CA VAL A 2 10.60 3.62 26.82
C VAL A 2 10.80 4.87 25.95
N TRP A 3 10.74 4.72 24.62
CA TRP A 3 10.88 5.85 23.69
C TRP A 3 9.62 6.73 23.70
N THR A 4 9.76 8.04 23.61
CA THR A 4 8.63 8.98 23.47
C THR A 4 8.99 10.16 22.55
N TRP A 5 7.98 10.68 21.83
CA TRP A 5 8.12 11.89 21.03
C TRP A 5 8.63 13.10 21.82
N SER A 6 8.14 13.30 23.05
CA SER A 6 8.51 14.46 23.88
C SER A 6 10.01 14.46 24.21
N SER A 7 10.55 13.34 24.69
CA SER A 7 11.99 13.22 24.95
C SER A 7 12.82 13.29 23.68
N TYR A 8 12.35 12.71 22.57
CA TYR A 8 13.09 12.70 21.31
C TYR A 8 13.20 14.11 20.70
N LEU A 9 12.13 14.90 20.73
CA LEU A 9 12.14 16.29 20.25
C LEU A 9 13.03 17.20 21.12
N GLU A 10 13.10 16.95 22.43
CA GLU A 10 13.99 17.66 23.36
C GLU A 10 15.47 17.31 23.10
N GLU A 11 15.78 16.02 22.92
CA GLU A 11 17.13 15.49 22.67
C GLU A 11 17.70 16.00 21.32
N GLU A 12 16.90 15.91 20.26
CA GLU A 12 17.25 16.39 18.91
C GLU A 12 17.16 17.92 18.75
N LYS A 13 16.54 18.62 19.72
CA LYS A 13 16.15 20.05 19.61
C LYS A 13 15.29 20.35 18.38
N ALA A 14 14.46 19.39 18.00
CA ALA A 14 13.68 19.39 16.77
C ALA A 14 12.21 19.79 17.00
N ILE A 15 11.50 20.09 15.92
CA ILE A 15 10.06 20.41 15.94
C ILE A 15 9.26 19.34 15.20
N ALA A 16 8.09 18.98 15.75
CA ALA A 16 7.12 18.18 15.02
C ALA A 16 6.38 19.03 13.98
N ALA A 17 6.00 18.41 12.86
CA ALA A 17 5.08 18.99 11.89
C ALA A 17 3.74 19.32 12.58
N PRO A 18 3.28 20.59 12.60
CA PRO A 18 2.06 20.96 13.32
C PRO A 18 0.81 20.25 12.74
N PRO A 19 -0.04 19.59 13.55
CA PRO A 19 -1.19 18.80 13.06
C PRO A 19 -2.15 19.55 12.11
N LYS A 20 -2.19 20.89 12.20
CA LYS A 20 -2.99 21.78 11.33
C LYS A 20 -2.56 21.85 9.85
N ILE A 21 -1.41 21.27 9.48
CA ILE A 21 -0.94 21.25 8.06
C ILE A 21 -1.28 19.93 7.37
N PHE A 22 -1.67 18.90 8.13
CA PHE A 22 -2.16 17.63 7.63
C PHE A 22 -3.64 17.73 7.26
N LYS A 23 -4.06 16.90 6.29
CA LYS A 23 -5.46 16.67 5.94
C LYS A 23 -6.18 15.90 7.05
N GLU A 24 -7.51 15.89 7.00
CA GLU A 24 -8.37 15.22 8.01
C GLU A 24 -8.02 13.73 8.14
N TYR A 25 -7.99 12.99 7.03
CA TYR A 25 -7.62 11.56 6.93
C TYR A 25 -6.12 11.25 7.17
N GLN A 26 -5.25 12.27 7.21
CA GLN A 26 -3.86 12.14 7.65
C GLN A 26 -3.72 12.36 9.16
N SER A 27 -4.62 13.16 9.73
CA SER A 27 -4.57 13.63 11.10
C SER A 27 -5.10 12.59 12.09
N PHE A 28 -5.31 13.01 13.32
CA PHE A 28 -5.81 12.14 14.38
C PHE A 28 -7.30 11.82 14.18
N PRO A 29 -7.70 10.54 13.93
CA PRO A 29 -9.09 10.22 13.69
C PRO A 29 -9.98 10.54 14.90
N TYR A 30 -11.24 10.87 14.60
CA TYR A 30 -12.32 11.06 15.57
C TYR A 30 -12.94 9.72 15.97
N ASN A 31 -13.11 8.82 14.99
CA ASN A 31 -13.72 7.53 15.15
C ASN A 31 -12.72 6.47 15.62
N LYS A 32 -13.23 5.35 16.15
CA LYS A 32 -12.44 4.14 16.40
C LYS A 32 -12.57 3.20 15.21
N ASN A 33 -11.49 2.52 14.87
CA ASN A 33 -11.52 1.43 13.89
C ASN A 33 -12.50 0.34 14.37
N GLY A 34 -13.62 0.19 13.66
CA GLY A 34 -14.70 -0.75 13.99
C GLY A 34 -14.71 -2.02 13.16
N PHE A 35 -13.78 -2.16 12.20
CA PHE A 35 -13.63 -3.37 11.40
C PHE A 35 -13.21 -4.58 12.26
N LYS A 36 -13.38 -5.79 11.73
CA LYS A 36 -12.96 -7.04 12.36
C LYS A 36 -12.36 -7.97 11.30
N VAL A 37 -11.34 -8.73 11.68
CA VAL A 37 -10.74 -9.75 10.81
C VAL A 37 -11.81 -10.74 10.35
N GLY A 38 -11.84 -11.05 9.05
CA GLY A 38 -12.87 -11.87 8.41
C GLY A 38 -14.13 -11.12 7.97
N MET A 39 -14.23 -9.81 8.18
CA MET A 39 -15.24 -8.98 7.50
C MET A 39 -14.92 -8.87 6.01
N LYS A 40 -15.94 -8.93 5.15
CA LYS A 40 -15.84 -8.72 3.70
C LYS A 40 -16.39 -7.36 3.27
N LEU A 41 -15.79 -6.78 2.24
CA LEU A 41 -16.12 -5.47 1.68
C LEU A 41 -15.76 -5.39 0.19
N GLU A 42 -16.11 -4.28 -0.45
CA GLU A 42 -15.71 -3.92 -1.81
C GLU A 42 -14.61 -2.86 -1.74
N GLY A 43 -13.67 -2.82 -2.67
CA GLY A 43 -12.64 -1.76 -2.69
C GLY A 43 -11.78 -1.75 -3.94
N VAL A 44 -11.16 -0.62 -4.21
CA VAL A 44 -10.32 -0.37 -5.39
C VAL A 44 -9.02 -1.20 -5.32
N ASP A 45 -8.58 -1.75 -6.44
CA ASP A 45 -7.23 -2.33 -6.58
C ASP A 45 -6.17 -1.20 -6.66
N PRO A 46 -5.22 -1.08 -5.73
CA PRO A 46 -4.28 0.04 -5.71
C PRO A 46 -3.38 0.15 -6.95
N GLU A 47 -3.13 -0.96 -7.65
CA GLU A 47 -2.30 -1.02 -8.86
C GLU A 47 -3.12 -0.80 -10.15
N HIS A 48 -4.46 -0.83 -10.06
CA HIS A 48 -5.42 -0.71 -11.16
C HIS A 48 -6.70 0.02 -10.72
N GLN A 49 -6.65 1.36 -10.68
CA GLN A 49 -7.62 2.13 -9.90
C GLN A 49 -9.04 2.22 -10.49
N SER A 50 -9.25 1.69 -11.70
CA SER A 50 -10.57 1.45 -12.30
C SER A 50 -11.33 0.26 -11.69
N MET A 51 -10.63 -0.68 -11.06
CA MET A 51 -11.18 -1.98 -10.68
C MET A 51 -11.61 -2.06 -9.22
N TYR A 52 -12.90 -2.32 -9.00
CA TYR A 52 -13.44 -2.70 -7.70
C TYR A 52 -13.36 -4.21 -7.50
N CYS A 53 -12.83 -4.66 -6.38
CA CYS A 53 -12.62 -6.07 -6.06
C CYS A 53 -13.35 -6.50 -4.78
N VAL A 54 -13.61 -7.80 -4.67
CA VAL A 54 -14.07 -8.46 -3.45
C VAL A 54 -12.91 -8.67 -2.48
N LEU A 55 -12.97 -8.04 -1.31
CA LEU A 55 -11.88 -8.01 -0.32
C LEU A 55 -12.29 -8.54 1.05
N THR A 56 -11.33 -9.12 1.77
CA THR A 56 -11.45 -9.51 3.20
C THR A 56 -10.49 -8.70 4.06
N VAL A 57 -10.94 -8.27 5.24
CA VAL A 57 -10.06 -7.74 6.30
C VAL A 57 -9.23 -8.88 6.89
N ALA A 58 -7.94 -8.94 6.56
CA ALA A 58 -7.02 -9.99 6.98
C ALA A 58 -6.29 -9.68 8.29
N GLU A 59 -6.02 -8.40 8.56
CA GLU A 59 -5.35 -7.94 9.77
C GLU A 59 -5.85 -6.55 10.18
N ILE A 60 -5.74 -6.22 11.46
CA ILE A 60 -6.07 -4.92 12.02
C ILE A 60 -4.95 -4.51 12.97
N CYS A 61 -4.40 -3.31 12.77
CA CYS A 61 -3.35 -2.75 13.60
C CYS A 61 -3.64 -1.26 13.80
N GLY A 62 -3.90 -0.85 15.05
CA GLY A 62 -4.39 0.48 15.37
C GLY A 62 -5.58 0.92 14.50
N TYR A 63 -5.41 2.04 13.79
CA TYR A 63 -6.41 2.57 12.86
C TYR A 63 -6.27 2.08 11.41
N ARG A 64 -5.32 1.18 11.12
CA ARG A 64 -5.09 0.63 9.77
C ARG A 64 -5.61 -0.80 9.69
N ILE A 65 -6.04 -1.18 8.50
CA ILE A 65 -6.49 -2.54 8.17
C ILE A 65 -5.69 -3.07 6.99
N ARG A 66 -5.35 -4.36 7.03
CA ARG A 66 -4.80 -5.09 5.88
C ARG A 66 -5.94 -5.77 5.15
N LEU A 67 -6.04 -5.53 3.85
CA LEU A 67 -7.03 -6.12 2.96
C LEU A 67 -6.40 -7.18 2.09
N HIS A 68 -7.17 -8.24 1.85
CA HIS A 68 -6.81 -9.42 1.06
C HIS A 68 -7.76 -9.55 -0.13
N PHE A 69 -7.22 -9.81 -1.32
CA PHE A 69 -8.00 -10.13 -2.51
C PHE A 69 -8.50 -11.57 -2.46
N ASP A 70 -9.81 -11.78 -2.38
CA ASP A 70 -10.36 -13.11 -2.12
C ASP A 70 -9.99 -14.15 -3.20
N GLU A 71 -9.52 -15.31 -2.73
CA GLU A 71 -9.03 -16.44 -3.54
C GLU A 71 -7.73 -16.13 -4.35
N TYR A 72 -7.06 -15.00 -4.09
CA TYR A 72 -5.71 -14.68 -4.59
C TYR A 72 -4.63 -14.89 -3.49
N PRO A 73 -3.34 -14.99 -3.83
CA PRO A 73 -2.27 -15.16 -2.83
C PRO A 73 -1.93 -13.86 -2.08
N ASP A 74 -1.58 -14.01 -0.79
CA ASP A 74 -1.31 -12.96 0.21
C ASP A 74 -0.22 -11.90 -0.15
N CYS A 75 0.48 -12.04 -1.28
CA CYS A 75 1.39 -10.99 -1.78
C CYS A 75 0.66 -9.71 -2.21
N TYR A 76 -0.58 -9.87 -2.66
CA TYR A 76 -1.39 -8.76 -3.14
C TYR A 76 -2.11 -8.04 -2.00
N ASP A 77 -1.93 -8.50 -0.76
CA ASP A 77 -2.46 -7.82 0.41
C ASP A 77 -1.85 -6.41 0.58
N PHE A 78 -2.72 -5.44 0.87
CA PHE A 78 -2.36 -4.04 1.02
C PHE A 78 -2.92 -3.44 2.31
N TRP A 79 -2.30 -2.36 2.78
CA TRP A 79 -2.72 -1.65 3.99
C TRP A 79 -3.36 -0.31 3.63
N LEU A 80 -4.40 0.07 4.37
CA LEU A 80 -4.98 1.42 4.33
C LEU A 80 -5.57 1.81 5.70
N ASN A 81 -5.91 3.09 5.86
CA ASN A 81 -6.57 3.62 7.06
C ASN A 81 -8.07 3.26 7.02
N ALA A 82 -8.69 3.09 8.19
CA ALA A 82 -10.10 2.67 8.29
C ALA A 82 -11.12 3.68 7.71
N ASP A 83 -10.71 4.91 7.44
CA ASP A 83 -11.48 6.00 6.82
C ASP A 83 -11.21 6.18 5.31
N SER A 84 -10.46 5.27 4.67
CA SER A 84 -10.13 5.37 3.24
C SER A 84 -11.38 5.48 2.35
N SER A 85 -11.36 6.44 1.42
CA SER A 85 -12.40 6.63 0.42
C SER A 85 -12.47 5.50 -0.63
N ASP A 86 -11.44 4.63 -0.68
CA ASP A 86 -11.24 3.57 -1.69
C ASP A 86 -11.87 2.22 -1.29
N ILE A 87 -12.55 2.17 -0.14
CA ILE A 87 -13.29 1.01 0.35
C ILE A 87 -14.78 1.32 0.51
N HIS A 88 -15.61 0.34 0.19
CA HIS A 88 -17.06 0.48 0.12
C HIS A 88 -17.78 -0.72 0.77
N PRO A 89 -18.98 -0.53 1.33
CA PRO A 89 -19.75 -1.62 1.90
C PRO A 89 -20.26 -2.57 0.83
N VAL A 90 -20.41 -3.85 1.19
CA VAL A 90 -21.04 -4.88 0.35
C VAL A 90 -22.35 -4.40 -0.30
N GLY A 91 -22.45 -4.60 -1.62
CA GLY A 91 -23.54 -4.12 -2.47
C GLY A 91 -23.44 -2.63 -2.76
N TRP A 92 -22.23 -2.06 -2.87
CA TRP A 92 -22.03 -0.68 -3.32
C TRP A 92 -21.96 -0.65 -4.85
N CYS A 93 -21.14 -1.48 -5.49
CA CYS A 93 -20.98 -1.56 -6.95
C CYS A 93 -22.32 -1.79 -7.65
N GLU A 94 -23.13 -2.73 -7.15
CA GLU A 94 -24.48 -3.02 -7.64
C GLU A 94 -25.42 -1.80 -7.52
N LYS A 95 -25.32 -1.04 -6.42
CA LYS A 95 -26.11 0.17 -6.17
C LYS A 95 -25.68 1.35 -7.05
N THR A 96 -24.39 1.46 -7.35
CA THR A 96 -23.80 2.58 -8.11
C THR A 96 -23.60 2.27 -9.59
N GLY A 97 -23.87 1.05 -10.04
CA GLY A 97 -23.69 0.61 -11.44
C GLY A 97 -22.23 0.33 -11.84
N HIS A 98 -21.32 0.22 -10.87
CA HIS A 98 -19.89 -0.03 -11.13
C HIS A 98 -19.61 -1.54 -11.26
N LYS A 99 -18.56 -1.90 -11.99
CA LYS A 99 -18.17 -3.31 -12.23
C LYS A 99 -17.45 -3.88 -11.00
N LEU A 100 -18.04 -4.89 -10.35
CA LEU A 100 -17.39 -5.66 -9.30
C LEU A 100 -16.61 -6.84 -9.90
N HIS A 101 -15.28 -6.83 -9.76
CA HIS A 101 -14.43 -7.94 -10.13
C HIS A 101 -14.53 -9.05 -9.06
N PRO A 102 -14.99 -10.27 -9.42
CA PRO A 102 -15.25 -11.32 -8.45
C PRO A 102 -13.97 -12.02 -7.95
N PRO A 103 -14.05 -12.84 -6.89
CA PRO A 103 -12.93 -13.64 -6.39
C PRO A 103 -12.42 -14.62 -7.45
N LYS A 104 -11.15 -15.03 -7.32
CA LYS A 104 -10.51 -15.91 -8.33
C LYS A 104 -11.29 -17.22 -8.51
N GLY A 105 -11.66 -17.52 -9.75
CA GLY A 105 -12.36 -18.75 -10.13
C GLY A 105 -13.89 -18.66 -10.14
N TYR A 106 -14.48 -17.51 -9.82
CA TYR A 106 -15.87 -17.20 -10.17
C TYR A 106 -15.93 -16.46 -11.51
N LYS A 107 -17.04 -16.63 -12.25
CA LYS A 107 -17.42 -15.64 -13.27
C LYS A 107 -18.25 -14.50 -12.67
N GLU A 108 -18.30 -13.41 -13.41
CA GLU A 108 -19.05 -12.19 -13.08
C GLU A 108 -20.57 -12.44 -12.99
N ASP A 109 -21.12 -13.29 -13.86
CA ASP A 109 -22.52 -13.73 -13.88
C ASP A 109 -22.87 -14.76 -12.79
N GLU A 110 -21.87 -15.38 -12.16
CA GLU A 110 -22.03 -16.39 -11.11
C GLU A 110 -21.94 -15.81 -9.68
N PHE A 111 -21.26 -14.67 -9.52
CA PHE A 111 -21.01 -14.09 -8.21
C PHE A 111 -22.26 -13.39 -7.65
N ASN A 112 -22.61 -13.71 -6.40
CA ASN A 112 -23.59 -12.93 -5.64
C ASN A 112 -23.24 -12.93 -4.15
N TRP A 113 -23.34 -11.76 -3.53
CA TRP A 113 -22.97 -11.55 -2.14
C TRP A 113 -23.69 -12.44 -1.11
N PRO A 114 -25.02 -12.66 -1.19
CA PRO A 114 -25.73 -13.50 -0.21
C PRO A 114 -25.25 -14.96 -0.19
N ALA A 115 -25.04 -15.56 -1.38
CA ALA A 115 -24.50 -16.92 -1.45
C ALA A 115 -23.00 -16.97 -1.07
N TYR A 116 -22.20 -15.97 -1.46
CA TYR A 116 -20.77 -15.93 -1.16
C TYR A 116 -20.49 -15.78 0.34
N LEU A 117 -21.17 -14.85 1.02
CA LEU A 117 -21.09 -14.70 2.49
C LEU A 117 -21.48 -15.99 3.21
N LYS A 118 -22.55 -16.66 2.74
CA LYS A 118 -22.99 -17.96 3.27
C LYS A 118 -21.98 -19.09 3.02
N LYS A 119 -21.33 -19.14 1.85
CA LYS A 119 -20.26 -20.10 1.52
C LYS A 119 -19.06 -19.92 2.44
N CYS A 120 -18.60 -18.69 2.61
CA CYS A 120 -17.44 -18.35 3.43
C CYS A 120 -17.73 -18.35 4.94
N LYS A 121 -19.01 -18.44 5.35
CA LYS A 121 -19.45 -18.24 6.75
C LYS A 121 -18.99 -16.88 7.34
N ALA A 122 -18.87 -15.88 6.46
CA ALA A 122 -18.34 -14.56 6.76
C ALA A 122 -19.46 -13.52 6.96
N GLN A 123 -19.09 -12.33 7.43
CA GLN A 123 -20.00 -11.19 7.56
C GLN A 123 -19.53 -10.04 6.68
N ALA A 124 -20.46 -9.28 6.10
CA ALA A 124 -20.14 -8.00 5.49
C ALA A 124 -19.71 -6.99 6.56
N ALA A 125 -18.77 -6.11 6.23
CA ALA A 125 -18.48 -4.94 7.04
C ALA A 125 -19.74 -4.03 7.14
N PRO A 126 -20.18 -3.63 8.35
CA PRO A 126 -21.34 -2.75 8.52
C PRO A 126 -21.17 -1.41 7.77
N LYS A 127 -22.24 -0.93 7.13
CA LYS A 127 -22.21 0.31 6.31
C LYS A 127 -21.80 1.56 7.12
N SER A 128 -21.98 1.54 8.44
CA SER A 128 -21.56 2.59 9.37
C SER A 128 -20.05 2.66 9.63
N LEU A 129 -19.23 1.80 9.03
CA LEU A 129 -17.76 1.85 9.12
C LEU A 129 -17.10 2.63 7.97
N PHE A 130 -17.88 3.03 6.96
CA PHE A 130 -17.38 3.65 5.74
C PHE A 130 -17.74 5.13 5.72
N GLU A 131 -16.76 6.02 5.91
CA GLU A 131 -17.02 7.45 6.04
C GLU A 131 -17.57 8.08 4.75
N ASN A 132 -17.22 7.49 3.58
CA ASN A 132 -17.73 7.91 2.27
C ASN A 132 -19.25 7.82 2.09
N GLN A 133 -19.98 7.10 2.96
CA GLN A 133 -21.44 7.06 2.88
C GLN A 133 -22.13 8.40 3.19
N ASN A 134 -21.41 9.35 3.81
CA ASN A 134 -21.93 10.66 4.21
C ASN A 134 -21.19 11.84 3.54
N THR A 135 -20.40 11.60 2.47
CA THR A 135 -19.61 12.66 1.82
C THR A 135 -20.52 13.77 1.30
N THR A 136 -20.27 15.01 1.72
CA THR A 136 -20.94 16.18 1.13
C THR A 136 -20.36 16.43 -0.27
N VAL A 137 -21.15 16.12 -1.30
CA VAL A 137 -20.75 16.29 -2.71
C VAL A 137 -20.70 17.78 -3.06
N ILE A 138 -19.50 18.27 -3.36
CA ILE A 138 -19.22 19.64 -3.80
C ILE A 138 -19.52 19.71 -5.30
N PRO A 139 -20.33 20.68 -5.79
CA PRO A 139 -20.65 20.82 -7.22
C PRO A 139 -19.42 21.02 -8.14
N SER A 140 -18.87 19.91 -8.61
CA SER A 140 -17.71 19.87 -9.51
C SER A 140 -18.07 20.35 -10.92
N GLY A 141 -17.06 20.88 -11.63
CA GLY A 141 -17.15 21.20 -13.06
C GLY A 141 -16.77 20.04 -14.00
N PHE A 142 -16.20 18.96 -13.47
CA PHE A 142 -15.82 17.76 -14.22
C PHE A 142 -17.03 16.84 -14.45
N ARG A 143 -17.04 16.10 -15.57
CA ARG A 143 -18.04 15.09 -15.94
C ARG A 143 -17.34 13.93 -16.64
N ILE A 144 -17.92 12.73 -16.56
CA ILE A 144 -17.46 11.57 -17.32
C ILE A 144 -17.45 11.91 -18.82
N GLY A 145 -16.41 11.48 -19.53
CA GLY A 145 -16.16 11.80 -20.95
C GLY A 145 -15.50 13.17 -21.18
N MET A 146 -15.21 13.97 -20.15
CA MET A 146 -14.43 15.20 -20.33
C MET A 146 -12.93 14.89 -20.47
N LYS A 147 -12.27 15.52 -21.45
CA LYS A 147 -10.83 15.37 -21.69
C LYS A 147 -9.99 16.45 -21.04
N LEU A 148 -8.77 16.11 -20.61
CA LEU A 148 -7.82 16.96 -19.91
C LEU A 148 -6.37 16.59 -20.29
N GLU A 149 -5.41 17.36 -19.77
CA GLU A 149 -3.99 16.99 -19.77
C GLU A 149 -3.61 16.52 -18.36
N ALA A 150 -2.94 15.37 -18.21
CA ALA A 150 -2.63 14.78 -16.91
C ALA A 150 -1.21 14.24 -16.82
N VAL A 151 -0.56 14.38 -15.66
CA VAL A 151 0.75 13.79 -15.35
C VAL A 151 0.57 12.30 -15.11
N ASP A 152 1.36 11.45 -15.78
CA ASP A 152 1.48 10.03 -15.46
C ASP A 152 2.17 9.87 -14.09
N LYS A 153 1.49 9.26 -13.11
CA LYS A 153 2.07 9.03 -11.77
C LYS A 153 3.15 7.95 -11.76
N LYS A 154 3.14 6.99 -12.70
CA LYS A 154 4.20 5.99 -12.88
C LYS A 154 5.42 6.60 -13.57
N ASN A 155 5.23 7.58 -14.47
CA ASN A 155 6.31 8.32 -15.13
C ASN A 155 6.12 9.86 -15.07
N PRO A 156 6.39 10.52 -13.92
CA PRO A 156 6.08 11.96 -13.72
C PRO A 156 6.80 12.98 -14.61
N ALA A 157 7.62 12.53 -15.56
CA ALA A 157 8.19 13.35 -16.62
C ALA A 157 7.21 13.57 -17.80
N PHE A 158 6.15 12.75 -17.91
CA PHE A 158 5.17 12.82 -18.98
C PHE A 158 3.87 13.49 -18.53
N ILE A 159 3.36 14.36 -19.40
CA ILE A 159 2.00 14.90 -19.33
C ILE A 159 1.30 14.42 -20.59
N CYS A 160 0.17 13.75 -20.44
CA CYS A 160 -0.49 12.98 -21.47
C CYS A 160 -1.91 13.50 -21.74
N VAL A 161 -2.45 13.16 -22.91
CA VAL A 161 -3.88 13.25 -23.21
C VAL A 161 -4.64 12.25 -22.31
N ALA A 162 -5.68 12.71 -21.63
CA ALA A 162 -6.42 11.93 -20.64
C ALA A 162 -7.92 12.27 -20.64
N THR A 163 -8.73 11.35 -20.09
CA THR A 163 -10.20 11.45 -19.99
C THR A 163 -10.66 11.18 -18.56
N VAL A 164 -11.72 11.87 -18.12
CA VAL A 164 -12.45 11.49 -16.91
C VAL A 164 -13.34 10.29 -17.22
N THR A 165 -12.99 9.11 -16.69
CA THR A 165 -13.75 7.86 -16.91
C THR A 165 -14.84 7.62 -15.87
N ASP A 166 -14.62 8.06 -14.63
CA ASP A 166 -15.54 7.80 -13.51
C ASP A 166 -15.56 8.94 -12.47
N ILE A 167 -16.61 9.05 -11.66
CA ILE A 167 -16.79 10.08 -10.62
C ILE A 167 -17.46 9.46 -9.37
N VAL A 168 -16.73 9.45 -8.25
CA VAL A 168 -17.20 8.97 -6.95
C VAL A 168 -17.01 10.07 -5.90
N ASP A 169 -18.11 10.47 -5.28
CA ASP A 169 -18.22 11.58 -4.34
C ASP A 169 -17.60 12.90 -4.86
N ASN A 170 -16.47 13.31 -4.29
CA ASN A 170 -15.72 14.51 -4.66
C ASN A 170 -14.50 14.22 -5.57
N ARG A 171 -14.26 12.95 -5.88
CA ARG A 171 -13.12 12.47 -6.67
C ARG A 171 -13.57 12.03 -8.06
N PHE A 172 -12.62 11.98 -8.98
CA PHE A 172 -12.83 11.42 -10.31
C PHE A 172 -11.60 10.63 -10.77
N LEU A 173 -11.86 9.60 -11.57
CA LEU A 173 -10.86 8.73 -12.15
C LEU A 173 -10.31 9.40 -13.42
N VAL A 174 -8.97 9.51 -13.50
CA VAL A 174 -8.25 9.99 -14.67
C VAL A 174 -7.71 8.77 -15.41
N HIS A 175 -8.18 8.58 -16.64
CA HIS A 175 -7.72 7.55 -17.58
C HIS A 175 -6.83 8.15 -18.65
N PHE A 176 -5.85 7.39 -19.12
CA PHE A 176 -4.95 7.80 -20.19
C PHE A 176 -5.38 7.25 -21.55
N ASP A 177 -5.80 8.13 -22.45
CA ASP A 177 -6.40 7.77 -23.73
C ASP A 177 -5.51 6.81 -24.56
N ASN A 178 -6.06 5.65 -24.92
CA ASN A 178 -5.40 4.54 -25.63
C ASN A 178 -4.25 3.85 -24.84
N TRP A 179 -4.16 4.01 -23.52
CA TRP A 179 -3.30 3.21 -22.63
C TRP A 179 -4.10 2.13 -21.89
N ASP A 180 -3.40 1.33 -21.08
CA ASP A 180 -3.99 0.35 -20.18
C ASP A 180 -4.46 1.01 -18.86
N GLU A 181 -5.54 0.48 -18.27
CA GLU A 181 -6.18 1.02 -17.06
C GLU A 181 -5.29 0.96 -15.80
N SER A 182 -4.17 0.22 -15.80
CA SER A 182 -3.21 0.24 -14.69
C SER A 182 -2.60 1.62 -14.44
N TYR A 183 -2.59 2.51 -15.44
CA TYR A 183 -2.09 3.88 -15.30
C TYR A 183 -3.13 4.84 -14.68
N ASP A 184 -4.40 4.44 -14.61
CA ASP A 184 -5.49 5.28 -14.12
C ASP A 184 -5.30 5.62 -12.63
N TYR A 185 -5.74 6.82 -12.23
CA TYR A 185 -5.74 7.20 -10.81
C TYR A 185 -6.90 8.10 -10.39
N TRP A 186 -7.35 7.94 -9.15
CA TRP A 186 -8.30 8.83 -8.51
C TRP A 186 -7.66 10.16 -8.13
N CYS A 187 -8.34 11.27 -8.41
CA CYS A 187 -7.91 12.59 -7.96
C CYS A 187 -9.09 13.53 -7.68
N GLU A 188 -8.79 14.68 -7.07
CA GLU A 188 -9.74 15.78 -6.86
C GLU A 188 -9.50 16.92 -7.86
N ALA A 189 -10.47 17.82 -7.98
CA ALA A 189 -10.36 19.05 -8.79
C ALA A 189 -9.20 19.98 -8.39
N ALA A 190 -8.60 19.79 -7.21
CA ALA A 190 -7.40 20.49 -6.72
C ALA A 190 -6.10 19.68 -6.87
N SER A 191 -6.11 18.58 -7.61
CA SER A 191 -4.90 17.79 -7.90
C SER A 191 -3.89 18.62 -8.72
N PRO A 192 -2.60 18.59 -8.37
CA PRO A 192 -1.56 19.29 -9.14
C PRO A 192 -1.13 18.52 -10.40
N HIS A 193 -1.61 17.29 -10.56
CA HIS A 193 -1.28 16.39 -11.66
C HIS A 193 -2.23 16.53 -12.85
N ILE A 194 -3.19 17.45 -12.80
CA ILE A 194 -4.21 17.65 -13.84
C ILE A 194 -4.23 19.09 -14.32
N HIS A 195 -4.41 19.28 -15.62
CA HIS A 195 -4.36 20.57 -16.29
C HIS A 195 -5.45 20.68 -17.36
N PRO A 196 -5.97 21.89 -17.64
CA PRO A 196 -6.92 22.09 -18.73
C PRO A 196 -6.28 21.83 -20.09
N VAL A 197 -7.11 21.42 -21.06
CA VAL A 197 -6.72 21.24 -22.46
C VAL A 197 -5.97 22.48 -23.00
N GLY A 198 -4.75 22.26 -23.49
CA GLY A 198 -3.86 23.29 -24.03
C GLY A 198 -2.73 23.74 -23.10
N TRP A 199 -2.71 23.32 -21.83
CA TRP A 199 -1.74 23.78 -20.82
C TRP A 199 -0.28 23.52 -21.22
N CYS A 200 0.05 22.33 -21.74
CA CYS A 200 1.39 21.99 -22.23
C CYS A 200 1.86 22.94 -23.34
N LYS A 201 0.97 23.34 -24.25
CA LYS A 201 1.26 24.26 -25.35
C LYS A 201 1.60 25.66 -24.84
N GLU A 202 0.90 26.13 -23.81
CA GLU A 202 1.19 27.41 -23.13
C GLU A 202 2.53 27.35 -22.37
N HIS A 203 2.75 26.27 -21.61
CA HIS A 203 3.91 26.09 -20.74
C HIS A 203 5.15 25.53 -21.46
N LYS A 204 5.09 25.38 -22.79
CA LYS A 204 6.16 24.86 -23.67
C LYS A 204 6.67 23.47 -23.24
N LYS A 205 5.74 22.64 -22.76
CA LYS A 205 5.94 21.23 -22.41
C LYS A 205 5.52 20.33 -23.57
N THR A 206 6.14 19.15 -23.67
CA THR A 206 5.73 18.12 -24.63
C THR A 206 4.52 17.39 -24.09
N LEU A 207 3.38 17.49 -24.79
CA LEU A 207 2.22 16.64 -24.56
C LEU A 207 2.45 15.27 -25.20
N VAL A 208 2.31 14.21 -24.42
CA VAL A 208 2.25 12.83 -24.90
C VAL A 208 0.83 12.58 -25.43
N ILE A 209 0.76 12.14 -26.69
CA ILE A 209 -0.50 11.90 -27.40
C ILE A 209 -0.93 10.43 -27.26
N PRO A 210 -2.20 10.09 -27.55
CA PRO A 210 -2.67 8.71 -27.45
C PRO A 210 -1.86 7.77 -28.36
N PRO A 211 -1.53 6.55 -27.90
CA PRO A 211 -1.03 5.48 -28.75
C PRO A 211 -1.88 5.29 -30.01
N ASP A 212 -1.21 4.89 -31.10
CA ASP A 212 -1.78 4.70 -32.43
C ASP A 212 -2.44 5.94 -33.09
N TYR A 213 -2.30 7.15 -32.52
CA TYR A 213 -2.72 8.37 -33.22
C TYR A 213 -2.01 8.50 -34.59
N PRO A 214 -2.72 8.80 -35.71
CA PRO A 214 -2.21 8.51 -37.04
C PRO A 214 -0.88 9.21 -37.39
N HIS A 215 0.15 8.41 -37.61
CA HIS A 215 1.50 8.87 -37.88
C HIS A 215 1.55 9.82 -39.09
N GLY A 216 2.22 10.96 -38.93
CA GLY A 216 2.30 12.02 -39.93
C GLY A 216 1.24 13.12 -39.81
N LYS A 217 0.19 12.97 -38.98
CA LYS A 217 -0.66 14.08 -38.57
C LYS A 217 -0.07 14.77 -37.34
N HIS A 218 0.00 16.10 -37.35
CA HIS A 218 0.17 16.85 -36.09
C HIS A 218 -1.08 16.65 -35.22
N PHE A 219 -0.88 16.41 -33.92
CA PHE A 219 -1.97 16.39 -32.96
C PHE A 219 -2.55 17.80 -32.77
N SER A 220 -3.87 17.90 -32.73
CA SER A 220 -4.58 19.13 -32.37
C SER A 220 -5.76 18.77 -31.47
N TRP A 221 -5.84 19.41 -30.30
CA TRP A 221 -6.91 19.18 -29.34
C TRP A 221 -8.30 19.45 -29.92
N GLU A 222 -8.47 20.52 -30.69
CA GLU A 222 -9.70 20.86 -31.40
C GLU A 222 -10.19 19.70 -32.27
N LYS A 223 -9.30 19.17 -33.10
CA LYS A 223 -9.57 18.05 -33.99
C LYS A 223 -9.81 16.74 -33.22
N TYR A 224 -9.06 16.48 -32.16
CA TYR A 224 -9.22 15.26 -31.37
C TYR A 224 -10.53 15.25 -30.58
N LEU A 225 -10.97 16.40 -30.07
CA LEU A 225 -12.28 16.57 -29.44
C LEU A 225 -13.43 16.37 -30.44
N GLU A 226 -13.28 16.85 -31.69
CA GLU A 226 -14.22 16.58 -32.79
C GLU A 226 -14.24 15.08 -33.16
N GLU A 227 -13.08 14.47 -33.45
CA GLU A 227 -12.94 13.05 -33.83
C GLU A 227 -13.44 12.09 -32.73
N THR A 228 -13.37 12.49 -31.45
CA THR A 228 -13.89 11.72 -30.30
C THR A 228 -15.24 12.19 -29.78
N SER A 229 -15.91 13.16 -30.43
CA SER A 229 -17.18 13.76 -30.00
C SER A 229 -17.21 14.15 -28.51
N SER A 230 -16.07 14.59 -27.98
CA SER A 230 -15.83 14.80 -26.54
C SER A 230 -15.69 16.28 -26.20
N LEU A 231 -15.86 16.63 -24.92
CA LEU A 231 -15.70 18.00 -24.43
C LEU A 231 -14.43 18.16 -23.58
N PRO A 232 -13.74 19.31 -23.64
CA PRO A 232 -12.65 19.59 -22.72
C PRO A 232 -13.19 19.86 -21.31
N ALA A 233 -12.49 19.39 -20.28
CA ALA A 233 -12.75 19.78 -18.90
C ALA A 233 -12.60 21.31 -18.78
N PRO A 234 -13.64 22.05 -18.34
CA PRO A 234 -13.62 23.51 -18.43
C PRO A 234 -12.65 24.09 -17.41
N ALA A 235 -11.77 25.00 -17.81
CA ALA A 235 -10.67 25.52 -16.98
C ALA A 235 -11.09 26.00 -15.57
N ARG A 236 -12.31 26.54 -15.42
CA ARG A 236 -12.92 26.94 -14.13
C ARG A 236 -13.19 25.78 -13.14
N ALA A 237 -13.15 24.53 -13.59
CA ALA A 237 -13.35 23.34 -12.76
C ALA A 237 -12.10 23.05 -11.91
N PHE A 238 -10.92 23.15 -12.52
CA PHE A 238 -9.62 23.03 -11.87
C PHE A 238 -9.46 24.06 -10.74
N LYS A 239 -8.80 23.65 -9.65
CA LYS A 239 -8.53 24.47 -8.46
C LYS A 239 -7.04 24.50 -8.18
N VAL A 240 -6.53 25.64 -7.74
CA VAL A 240 -5.13 25.77 -7.33
C VAL A 240 -4.95 25.13 -5.96
N LYS A 241 -4.06 24.14 -5.87
CA LYS A 241 -3.66 23.53 -4.60
C LYS A 241 -2.86 24.54 -3.78
N LEU A 242 -3.31 24.83 -2.56
CA LEU A 242 -2.57 25.67 -1.62
C LEU A 242 -1.28 24.95 -1.17
N SER A 243 -0.25 25.73 -0.82
CA SER A 243 1.00 25.18 -0.28
C SER A 243 0.73 24.34 0.98
N HIS A 244 1.38 23.18 1.05
CA HIS A 244 1.23 22.19 2.11
C HIS A 244 1.84 22.62 3.47
N GLY A 245 2.65 23.68 3.52
CA GLY A 245 3.14 24.28 4.77
C GLY A 245 4.15 23.46 5.59
N PHE A 246 4.51 22.25 5.17
CA PHE A 246 5.63 21.50 5.77
C PHE A 246 6.96 22.21 5.47
N GLN A 247 7.92 22.08 6.37
CA GLN A 247 9.24 22.69 6.25
C GLN A 247 10.33 21.66 6.54
N LYS A 248 11.52 21.89 5.98
CA LYS A 248 12.71 21.08 6.25
C LYS A 248 13.00 21.01 7.75
N ASN A 249 13.44 19.84 8.21
CA ASN A 249 13.69 19.44 9.60
C ASN A 249 12.44 19.31 10.49
N MET A 250 11.21 19.41 9.96
CA MET A 250 10.01 18.99 10.70
C MET A 250 9.95 17.47 10.82
N LYS A 251 9.66 16.96 12.02
CA LYS A 251 9.48 15.52 12.30
C LYS A 251 8.01 15.09 12.24
N LEU A 252 7.76 13.88 11.76
CA LEU A 252 6.42 13.30 11.55
C LEU A 252 6.47 11.76 11.67
N GLU A 253 5.32 11.11 11.51
CA GLU A 253 5.21 9.65 11.42
C GLU A 253 4.86 9.26 9.98
N ALA A 254 5.54 8.27 9.41
CA ALA A 254 5.32 7.84 8.03
C ALA A 254 5.37 6.32 7.87
N VAL A 255 4.50 5.76 7.03
CA VAL A 255 4.50 4.33 6.67
C VAL A 255 5.72 4.01 5.81
N ASP A 256 6.39 2.90 6.10
CA ASP A 256 7.52 2.41 5.33
C ASP A 256 7.04 1.76 4.02
N LYS A 257 7.21 2.45 2.88
CA LYS A 257 6.81 1.92 1.56
C LYS A 257 7.44 0.57 1.20
N ARG A 258 8.57 0.20 1.82
CA ARG A 258 9.28 -1.07 1.61
C ARG A 258 8.73 -2.20 2.49
N ASN A 259 8.04 -1.86 3.58
CA ASN A 259 7.28 -2.77 4.42
C ASN A 259 6.07 -2.06 5.06
N PRO A 260 4.92 -1.96 4.35
CA PRO A 260 3.79 -1.12 4.78
C PRO A 260 3.10 -1.51 6.09
N ALA A 261 3.53 -2.61 6.75
CA ALA A 261 3.14 -2.98 8.12
C ALA A 261 3.92 -2.22 9.21
N LEU A 262 4.84 -1.31 8.84
CA LEU A 262 5.62 -0.49 9.76
C LEU A 262 5.32 1.00 9.55
N ILE A 263 5.13 1.74 10.64
CA ILE A 263 5.20 3.20 10.68
C ILE A 263 6.46 3.59 11.45
N ARG A 264 7.18 4.60 10.97
CA ARG A 264 8.48 5.04 11.51
C ARG A 264 8.46 6.51 11.91
N VAL A 265 9.33 6.84 12.86
CA VAL A 265 9.77 8.21 13.13
C VAL A 265 10.55 8.72 11.92
N ALA A 266 10.18 9.91 11.44
CA ALA A 266 10.63 10.43 10.17
C ALA A 266 10.86 11.95 10.19
N THR A 267 11.72 12.45 9.29
CA THR A 267 12.05 13.87 9.14
C THR A 267 11.85 14.32 7.69
N VAL A 268 11.29 15.52 7.48
CA VAL A 268 11.24 16.18 6.17
C VAL A 268 12.62 16.74 5.82
N VAL A 269 13.29 16.17 4.82
CA VAL A 269 14.64 16.63 4.39
C VAL A 269 14.60 17.59 3.20
N GLU A 270 13.51 17.61 2.43
CA GLU A 270 13.35 18.40 1.21
C GLU A 270 11.84 18.61 0.93
N SER A 271 11.49 19.66 0.19
CA SER A 271 10.09 20.02 -0.10
C SER A 271 9.94 20.75 -1.45
N GLU A 272 8.98 20.31 -2.25
CA GLU A 272 8.47 20.94 -3.47
C GLU A 272 7.03 21.44 -3.23
N ASP A 273 6.45 22.25 -4.11
CA ASP A 273 5.13 22.90 -3.93
C ASP A 273 3.97 21.96 -3.51
N HIS A 274 4.07 20.67 -3.81
CA HIS A 274 3.05 19.66 -3.53
C HIS A 274 3.58 18.34 -2.93
N ARG A 275 4.89 18.20 -2.75
CA ARG A 275 5.54 16.94 -2.33
C ARG A 275 6.60 17.21 -1.27
N ILE A 276 6.80 16.24 -0.38
CA ILE A 276 7.88 16.27 0.62
C ILE A 276 8.77 15.05 0.46
N LYS A 277 10.06 15.21 0.77
CA LYS A 277 11.02 14.12 0.80
C LYS A 277 11.21 13.67 2.24
N ILE A 278 10.88 12.40 2.47
CA ILE A 278 10.89 11.77 3.78
C ILE A 278 12.19 11.00 3.97
N HIS A 279 12.82 11.26 5.11
CA HIS A 279 13.91 10.49 5.69
C HIS A 279 13.39 9.69 6.89
N PHE A 280 13.88 8.48 7.11
CA PHE A 280 13.60 7.70 8.32
C PHE A 280 14.75 7.85 9.31
N ASP A 281 14.46 8.35 10.51
CA ASP A 281 15.51 8.79 11.42
C ASP A 281 16.43 7.62 11.84
N GLY A 282 17.75 7.82 11.69
CA GLY A 282 18.78 6.81 11.94
C GLY A 282 19.00 5.80 10.81
N TRP A 283 18.25 5.87 9.71
CA TRP A 283 18.54 5.12 8.49
C TRP A 283 19.48 5.90 7.56
N ASP A 284 20.04 5.25 6.54
CA ASP A 284 20.82 5.94 5.50
C ASP A 284 19.91 6.73 4.53
N SER A 285 20.38 7.88 4.06
CA SER A 285 19.77 8.68 2.98
C SER A 285 19.38 7.91 1.71
N ILE A 286 19.99 6.76 1.40
CA ILE A 286 19.58 5.89 0.26
C ILE A 286 18.14 5.34 0.43
N TYR A 287 17.60 5.39 1.65
CA TYR A 287 16.22 5.01 1.93
C TYR A 287 15.21 6.16 1.73
N ASP A 288 15.67 7.42 1.58
CA ASP A 288 14.82 8.59 1.41
C ASP A 288 13.94 8.49 0.14
N TYR A 289 12.75 9.09 0.17
CA TYR A 289 11.87 9.14 -1.00
C TYR A 289 10.92 10.35 -0.99
N TRP A 290 10.47 10.74 -2.17
CA TRP A 290 9.42 11.73 -2.37
C TRP A 290 8.03 11.11 -2.17
N ILE A 291 7.13 11.85 -1.54
CA ILE A 291 5.72 11.51 -1.35
C ILE A 291 4.85 12.76 -1.49
N ASP A 292 3.64 12.62 -2.03
CA ASP A 292 2.66 13.71 -2.11
C ASP A 292 2.31 14.19 -0.70
N ALA A 293 2.30 15.51 -0.46
CA ALA A 293 2.17 16.06 0.90
C ALA A 293 0.78 15.85 1.54
N ASP A 294 -0.20 15.42 0.73
CA ASP A 294 -1.56 14.99 1.11
C ASP A 294 -1.77 13.47 0.94
N ASN A 295 -0.71 12.66 0.88
CA ASN A 295 -0.84 11.20 0.89
C ASN A 295 -1.32 10.68 2.26
N SER A 296 -2.18 9.65 2.29
CA SER A 296 -2.80 9.11 3.50
C SER A 296 -1.87 8.36 4.47
N ASP A 297 -0.65 8.00 4.03
CA ASP A 297 0.34 7.21 4.78
C ASP A 297 1.39 8.08 5.53
N ILE A 298 1.16 9.40 5.65
CA ILE A 298 1.95 10.34 6.47
C ILE A 298 1.07 11.06 7.51
N HIS A 299 1.58 11.16 8.74
CA HIS A 299 0.79 11.48 9.93
C HIS A 299 1.52 12.43 10.90
N PRO A 300 0.80 13.21 11.73
CA PRO A 300 1.40 14.03 12.77
C PRO A 300 2.06 13.20 13.87
N ALA A 301 3.10 13.75 14.50
CA ALA A 301 3.76 13.12 15.64
C ALA A 301 2.76 12.80 16.77
N GLY A 302 2.75 11.53 17.21
CA GLY A 302 1.83 10.98 18.20
C GLY A 302 0.64 10.22 17.61
N TRP A 303 0.49 10.14 16.28
CA TRP A 303 -0.63 9.47 15.63
C TRP A 303 -0.72 7.99 16.04
N CYS A 304 0.37 7.24 15.90
CA CYS A 304 0.51 5.86 16.35
C CYS A 304 0.12 5.69 17.82
N GLY A 305 0.58 6.60 18.68
CA GLY A 305 0.29 6.58 20.11
C GLY A 305 -1.20 6.80 20.43
N LYS A 306 -1.91 7.60 19.62
CA LYS A 306 -3.36 7.85 19.76
C LYS A 306 -4.21 6.73 19.12
N THR A 307 -3.74 6.14 18.01
CA THR A 307 -4.46 5.09 17.27
C THR A 307 -4.18 3.67 17.78
N GLY A 308 -3.14 3.47 18.58
CA GLY A 308 -2.69 2.16 19.04
C GLY A 308 -1.83 1.39 18.02
N TYR A 309 -1.17 2.10 17.11
CA TYR A 309 -0.25 1.51 16.13
C TYR A 309 1.19 1.41 16.69
N PRO A 310 1.96 0.34 16.42
CA PRO A 310 3.36 0.22 16.85
C PRO A 310 4.32 1.11 16.02
N LEU A 311 4.59 2.32 16.52
CA LEU A 311 5.63 3.20 15.98
C LEU A 311 7.02 2.58 16.15
N GLN A 312 7.79 2.50 15.05
CA GLN A 312 9.20 2.16 15.09
C GLN A 312 10.01 3.42 15.47
N PRO A 313 10.83 3.37 16.53
CA PRO A 313 11.73 4.47 16.89
C PRO A 313 12.84 4.65 15.85
N PRO A 314 13.63 5.74 15.93
CA PRO A 314 14.85 5.90 15.13
C PRO A 314 15.77 4.69 15.29
N LEU A 315 16.44 4.29 14.20
CA LEU A 315 17.37 3.17 14.23
C LEU A 315 18.63 3.56 15.02
N SER A 316 18.96 2.80 16.06
CA SER A 316 20.15 3.09 16.86
C SER A 316 21.44 2.53 16.24
N PRO A 317 22.60 3.17 16.46
CA PRO A 317 23.90 2.63 16.01
C PRO A 317 24.24 1.25 16.58
N LEU A 318 23.66 0.87 17.73
CA LEU A 318 23.85 -0.45 18.33
C LEU A 318 23.08 -1.53 17.54
N GLU A 319 21.82 -1.28 17.22
CA GLU A 319 20.98 -2.19 16.41
C GLU A 319 21.52 -2.36 14.97
N LEU A 320 22.28 -1.37 14.48
CA LEU A 320 23.00 -1.45 13.20
C LEU A 320 24.11 -2.53 13.23
N VAL A 321 24.75 -2.72 14.39
CA VAL A 321 25.83 -3.71 14.62
C VAL A 321 25.24 -5.07 15.02
N GLU A 322 24.29 -5.10 15.95
CA GLU A 322 23.64 -6.35 16.41
C GLU A 322 23.03 -7.17 15.26
N ALA A 323 22.50 -6.51 14.24
CA ALA A 323 21.95 -7.15 13.03
C ALA A 323 22.99 -7.99 12.25
N LEU A 324 24.28 -7.66 12.34
CA LEU A 324 25.38 -8.38 11.70
C LEU A 324 25.84 -9.60 12.50
N GLU A 325 25.72 -9.55 13.84
CA GLU A 325 26.22 -10.59 14.74
C GLU A 325 25.21 -11.73 14.95
N GLN A 326 23.90 -11.42 14.97
CA GLN A 326 22.86 -12.33 15.47
C GLN A 326 22.26 -13.27 14.40
N GLY A 327 23.00 -13.54 13.31
CA GLY A 327 22.58 -14.48 12.25
C GLY A 327 21.35 -14.06 11.44
N GLY A 328 21.00 -12.78 11.48
CA GLY A 328 19.82 -12.20 10.81
C GLY A 328 20.03 -11.88 9.33
N CYS A 329 19.31 -10.88 8.82
CA CYS A 329 19.59 -10.34 7.50
C CYS A 329 20.84 -9.45 7.54
N PRO A 330 21.86 -9.66 6.68
CA PRO A 330 23.05 -8.82 6.65
C PRO A 330 22.84 -7.44 5.98
N THR A 331 21.60 -6.98 5.83
CA THR A 331 21.31 -5.59 5.46
C THR A 331 21.22 -4.74 6.73
N ALA A 332 22.07 -3.72 6.84
CA ALA A 332 22.12 -2.82 7.98
C ALA A 332 20.73 -2.27 8.35
N GLY A 333 20.37 -2.33 9.64
CA GLY A 333 19.06 -1.92 10.16
C GLY A 333 17.89 -2.88 9.89
N CYS A 334 18.05 -3.86 9.00
CA CYS A 334 16.99 -4.80 8.69
C CYS A 334 16.92 -5.93 9.74
N ARG A 335 15.89 -5.88 10.59
CA ARG A 335 15.57 -6.94 11.57
C ARG A 335 15.00 -8.23 10.94
N GLY A 336 15.26 -8.46 9.65
CA GLY A 336 14.74 -9.59 8.87
C GLY A 336 13.22 -9.62 8.69
N VAL A 337 12.50 -8.53 8.92
CA VAL A 337 11.03 -8.47 8.84
C VAL A 337 10.57 -8.07 7.42
N GLY A 338 9.46 -8.66 6.96
CA GLY A 338 8.95 -8.46 5.59
C GLY A 338 9.78 -9.22 4.55
N HIS A 339 9.46 -9.03 3.26
CA HIS A 339 10.12 -9.72 2.15
C HIS A 339 9.84 -8.99 0.83
N ILE A 340 10.83 -8.84 -0.04
CA ILE A 340 10.69 -8.07 -1.30
C ILE A 340 9.48 -8.51 -2.15
N LYS A 341 9.27 -9.83 -2.29
CA LYS A 341 8.11 -10.39 -3.02
C LYS A 341 6.78 -10.45 -2.23
N ARG A 342 6.66 -9.87 -1.03
CA ARG A 342 5.47 -9.81 -0.13
C ARG A 342 4.71 -11.12 0.23
N ALA A 343 4.89 -12.24 -0.47
CA ALA A 343 3.90 -13.32 -0.61
C ALA A 343 3.84 -14.41 0.48
N ARG A 344 5.00 -14.91 0.91
CA ARG A 344 5.12 -16.27 1.52
C ARG A 344 6.08 -16.34 2.69
N HIS A 345 6.78 -15.26 2.99
CA HIS A 345 7.77 -15.20 4.06
C HIS A 345 7.53 -13.92 4.87
N MET A 346 7.08 -14.06 6.11
CA MET A 346 6.92 -12.96 7.08
C MET A 346 8.27 -12.31 7.46
N GLY A 347 9.38 -12.92 7.05
CA GLY A 347 10.74 -12.43 7.26
C GLY A 347 11.76 -13.14 6.36
N HIS A 348 13.00 -12.69 6.40
CA HIS A 348 14.10 -13.14 5.55
C HIS A 348 15.46 -13.05 6.28
N HIS A 349 16.44 -13.83 5.83
CA HIS A 349 17.80 -13.89 6.38
C HIS A 349 18.89 -13.56 5.32
N SER A 350 18.52 -12.99 4.17
CA SER A 350 19.46 -12.72 3.08
C SER A 350 19.14 -11.41 2.35
N VAL A 351 20.19 -10.72 1.88
CA VAL A 351 20.11 -9.49 1.08
C VAL A 351 19.24 -9.66 -0.18
N VAL A 352 19.26 -10.83 -0.81
CA VAL A 352 18.48 -11.11 -2.05
C VAL A 352 16.97 -10.98 -1.82
N ASN A 353 16.50 -11.36 -0.63
CA ASN A 353 15.08 -11.35 -0.26
C ASN A 353 14.67 -10.13 0.58
N CYS A 354 15.66 -9.35 1.04
CA CYS A 354 15.47 -8.14 1.82
C CYS A 354 14.85 -7.01 0.97
N PRO A 355 13.79 -6.33 1.44
CA PRO A 355 13.25 -5.15 0.75
C PRO A 355 14.11 -3.89 0.96
N TYR A 356 15.07 -3.91 1.88
CA TYR A 356 15.99 -2.81 2.17
C TYR A 356 17.37 -2.97 1.50
N SER A 357 17.69 -4.09 0.86
CA SER A 357 19.01 -4.24 0.22
C SER A 357 19.15 -3.33 -1.00
N GLU A 358 20.36 -2.85 -1.28
CA GLU A 358 20.66 -2.00 -2.45
C GLU A 358 20.16 -2.59 -3.77
N ILE A 359 20.26 -3.93 -3.89
CA ILE A 359 19.80 -4.72 -5.04
C ILE A 359 18.29 -4.57 -5.26
N ASN A 360 17.51 -4.25 -4.22
CA ASN A 360 16.05 -4.21 -4.23
C ASN A 360 15.43 -2.84 -3.90
N LEU A 361 16.23 -1.86 -3.43
CA LEU A 361 15.80 -0.51 -3.00
C LEU A 361 14.77 0.17 -3.91
N ASN A 362 14.96 0.03 -5.23
CA ASN A 362 14.21 0.70 -6.29
C ASN A 362 13.31 -0.27 -7.09
N LYS A 363 13.03 -1.48 -6.57
CA LYS A 363 12.18 -2.48 -7.24
C LYS A 363 10.79 -2.49 -6.61
N GLU A 364 9.98 -1.49 -6.91
CA GLU A 364 8.68 -1.31 -6.27
C GLU A 364 7.67 -2.38 -6.74
N HIS A 365 7.75 -2.81 -8.00
CA HIS A 365 6.93 -3.88 -8.58
C HIS A 365 7.78 -5.14 -8.87
N THR A 366 8.11 -5.94 -7.85
CA THR A 366 8.73 -7.29 -8.03
C THR A 366 7.74 -8.44 -8.11
N LEU A 367 6.45 -8.12 -7.99
CA LEU A 367 5.35 -9.04 -8.23
C LEU A 367 4.93 -8.93 -9.70
N SER A 368 4.63 -10.06 -10.32
CA SER A 368 3.75 -10.07 -11.50
C SER A 368 2.39 -9.49 -11.11
N ASP A 369 1.69 -8.87 -12.05
CA ASP A 369 0.31 -8.43 -11.82
C ASP A 369 -0.59 -9.60 -11.38
N ARG A 370 -1.51 -9.28 -10.47
CA ARG A 370 -2.54 -10.18 -9.90
C ARG A 370 -3.46 -10.76 -10.97
N LEU A 371 -3.76 -10.02 -12.05
CA LEU A 371 -4.62 -10.46 -13.15
C LEU A 371 -3.86 -11.15 -14.29
N SER A 372 -2.56 -10.92 -14.42
CA SER A 372 -1.73 -11.60 -15.41
C SER A 372 -1.89 -13.12 -15.27
N GLY A 373 -2.16 -13.79 -16.40
CA GLY A 373 -2.50 -15.21 -16.43
C GLY A 373 -1.37 -16.15 -16.01
N GLU A 374 -0.18 -15.62 -15.73
CA GLU A 374 1.01 -16.38 -15.36
C GLU A 374 1.00 -16.75 -13.88
N THR A 375 1.05 -18.06 -13.59
CA THR A 375 1.37 -18.53 -12.23
C THR A 375 2.77 -18.03 -11.84
N PRO A 376 2.98 -17.39 -10.68
CA PRO A 376 4.28 -16.84 -10.30
C PRO A 376 5.41 -17.86 -10.38
N LEU A 377 6.34 -17.70 -11.33
CA LEU A 377 7.35 -18.72 -11.61
C LEU A 377 8.29 -18.91 -10.41
N ASN A 378 8.42 -20.18 -10.00
CA ASN A 378 9.56 -20.63 -9.23
C ASN A 378 10.80 -20.64 -10.15
N ASN A 379 11.81 -19.83 -9.81
CA ASN A 379 13.14 -19.75 -10.42
C ASN A 379 13.23 -19.53 -11.95
N PRO A 380 13.57 -18.32 -12.41
CA PRO A 380 14.26 -18.14 -13.68
C PRO A 380 15.73 -18.58 -13.52
N THR A 381 16.05 -19.82 -13.90
CA THR A 381 17.44 -20.29 -14.03
C THR A 381 18.10 -19.62 -15.24
N MET A 382 18.50 -18.36 -15.08
CA MET A 382 19.08 -17.53 -16.14
C MET A 382 20.44 -18.06 -16.60
N HIS A 383 20.43 -18.83 -17.71
CA HIS A 383 21.63 -19.21 -18.44
C HIS A 383 22.29 -18.00 -19.10
N TRP A 384 23.13 -17.29 -18.34
CA TRP A 384 24.06 -16.30 -18.89
C TRP A 384 25.13 -17.01 -19.72
N ASN A 385 24.96 -17.04 -21.03
CA ASN A 385 26.00 -17.48 -21.97
C ASN A 385 27.19 -16.51 -21.93
N ARG A 386 28.20 -16.85 -21.13
CA ARG A 386 29.40 -16.02 -20.91
C ARG A 386 30.61 -16.66 -21.59
N LYS A 387 31.05 -16.07 -22.69
CA LYS A 387 32.43 -16.12 -23.21
C LYS A 387 32.94 -14.67 -23.13
N SER A 388 33.87 -14.37 -22.21
CA SER A 388 35.34 -14.35 -22.44
C SER A 388 35.72 -13.25 -23.46
N GLU A 389 36.66 -12.34 -23.22
CA GLU A 389 37.85 -12.34 -22.34
C GLU A 389 37.84 -11.09 -21.39
N LEU A 390 38.52 -11.00 -20.23
CA LEU A 390 39.97 -10.77 -19.98
C LEU A 390 40.56 -9.65 -20.87
N ASN A 391 41.31 -8.65 -20.39
CA ASN A 391 42.13 -8.57 -19.16
C ASN A 391 42.40 -7.11 -18.64
N GLU A 392 42.81 -7.00 -17.36
CA GLU A 392 43.64 -5.99 -16.64
C GLU A 392 43.57 -4.43 -16.77
N ARG A 393 43.45 -3.81 -15.58
CA ARG A 393 44.26 -2.71 -14.96
C ARG A 393 44.48 -1.32 -15.65
N SER A 394 43.73 -0.34 -15.13
CA SER A 394 44.22 0.93 -14.51
C SER A 394 45.39 1.73 -15.11
N ALA A 395 45.11 2.94 -15.65
CA ALA A 395 45.78 4.22 -15.31
C ALA A 395 45.22 5.43 -16.12
N SER A 396 45.23 6.61 -15.51
CA SER A 396 45.22 7.94 -16.18
C SER A 396 46.68 8.46 -16.29
N PRO A 397 47.03 9.61 -16.94
CA PRO A 397 46.21 10.71 -17.51
C PRO A 397 46.78 11.31 -18.84
N ILE A 398 46.48 12.60 -19.11
CA ILE A 398 47.20 13.59 -19.96
C ILE A 398 46.61 13.93 -21.35
N ILE A 399 46.82 15.20 -21.74
CA ILE A 399 46.19 15.98 -22.82
C ILE A 399 47.22 16.26 -23.94
N ASN A 400 46.82 16.30 -25.23
CA ASN A 400 47.29 17.36 -26.17
C ASN A 400 46.65 17.44 -27.59
N SER A 401 45.72 18.39 -27.75
CA SER A 401 45.72 19.44 -28.80
C SER A 401 45.57 19.14 -30.33
N ARG A 402 44.98 20.15 -31.04
CA ARG A 402 45.00 20.42 -32.51
C ARG A 402 44.10 19.53 -33.41
N LYS A 403 43.48 20.02 -34.49
CA LYS A 403 42.98 21.37 -34.88
C LYS A 403 42.04 21.21 -36.10
N CYS A 404 41.03 22.07 -36.27
CA CYS A 404 40.20 22.10 -37.50
C CYS A 404 40.98 22.69 -38.71
N PRO A 405 40.49 22.49 -39.95
CA PRO A 405 39.62 23.52 -40.53
C PRO A 405 38.49 23.01 -41.47
N SER A 406 37.54 23.89 -41.79
CA SER A 406 36.62 23.80 -42.95
C SER A 406 37.19 24.54 -44.17
N PRO A 407 36.56 24.42 -45.36
CA PRO A 407 35.95 25.62 -45.95
C PRO A 407 34.60 25.33 -46.68
N SER A 408 34.17 26.23 -47.57
CA SER A 408 32.76 26.53 -47.86
C SER A 408 32.36 26.58 -49.35
N HIS A 409 31.04 26.52 -49.58
CA HIS A 409 30.22 27.05 -50.69
C HIS A 409 30.75 27.08 -52.15
N THR A 410 29.91 26.55 -53.05
CA THR A 410 29.57 27.15 -54.36
C THR A 410 28.23 26.56 -54.84
N GLY A 411 27.56 27.19 -55.81
CA GLY A 411 26.31 26.66 -56.38
C GLY A 411 25.79 27.44 -57.59
N VAL A 412 25.23 26.72 -58.58
CA VAL A 412 24.66 27.27 -59.84
C VAL A 412 23.45 26.40 -60.26
N LYS A 413 22.47 27.02 -60.93
CA LYS A 413 21.24 26.43 -61.55
C LYS A 413 21.35 26.62 -63.09
N PRO A 414 20.64 25.86 -63.98
CA PRO A 414 19.17 25.72 -63.96
C PRO A 414 18.60 24.36 -64.46
N ALA A 415 17.27 24.31 -64.66
CA ALA A 415 16.52 23.19 -65.24
C ALA A 415 16.24 23.38 -66.75
N PRO A 416 15.56 22.41 -67.42
CA PRO A 416 14.19 22.71 -67.85
C PRO A 416 13.16 21.55 -67.69
N HIS A 417 11.91 21.84 -68.08
CA HIS A 417 10.69 21.03 -67.95
C HIS A 417 10.66 19.69 -68.72
N LEU A 418 9.84 18.73 -68.26
CA LEU A 418 8.62 18.27 -68.98
C LEU A 418 7.73 17.29 -68.16
N GLN A 419 6.44 17.29 -68.51
CA GLN A 419 5.31 16.42 -68.13
C GLN A 419 4.31 16.46 -69.33
N PRO A 420 3.20 15.67 -69.42
CA PRO A 420 2.70 14.61 -68.54
C PRO A 420 2.37 13.28 -69.28
N SER A 421 1.84 12.29 -68.56
CA SER A 421 0.88 11.29 -69.09
C SER A 421 -0.04 10.77 -67.97
N ARG A 422 -1.15 10.09 -68.32
CA ARG A 422 -2.21 9.62 -67.41
C ARG A 422 -2.58 8.16 -67.67
N GLU A 423 -3.40 7.60 -66.76
CA GLU A 423 -4.27 6.42 -66.94
C GLU A 423 -3.50 5.08 -67.06
N GLU A 424 -4.00 3.90 -66.65
CA GLU A 424 -5.38 3.40 -66.56
C GLU A 424 -5.79 2.78 -65.19
N ASP A 425 -7.03 2.30 -65.12
CA ASP A 425 -7.74 1.70 -63.97
C ASP A 425 -7.42 0.22 -63.66
N THR A 426 -7.82 -0.24 -62.47
CA THR A 426 -8.51 -1.55 -62.35
C THR A 426 -9.34 -1.63 -61.06
N ASP A 427 -10.67 -1.58 -61.18
CA ASP A 427 -11.65 -1.68 -60.07
C ASP A 427 -12.20 -3.10 -59.94
N VAL A 428 -12.24 -3.64 -58.70
CA VAL A 428 -13.04 -4.82 -58.33
C VAL A 428 -13.68 -4.62 -56.96
N LYS A 429 -14.99 -4.39 -56.93
CA LYS A 429 -15.82 -4.26 -55.73
C LYS A 429 -16.28 -5.61 -55.18
N LEU A 430 -16.37 -5.74 -53.85
CA LEU A 430 -17.48 -6.32 -53.04
C LEU A 430 -17.00 -6.50 -51.57
N LEU A 431 -17.82 -6.51 -50.51
CA LEU A 431 -19.25 -6.20 -50.32
C LEU A 431 -19.44 -5.67 -48.88
N CYS A 432 -20.28 -4.66 -48.65
CA CYS A 432 -20.60 -4.18 -47.31
C CYS A 432 -21.75 -4.99 -46.65
N LYS A 433 -21.68 -5.23 -45.34
CA LYS A 433 -22.78 -5.75 -44.51
C LYS A 433 -23.11 -4.78 -43.38
N LYS A 434 -24.39 -4.41 -43.25
CA LYS A 434 -24.93 -3.64 -42.11
C LYS A 434 -25.46 -4.58 -41.01
N PRO A 435 -25.32 -4.22 -39.73
CA PRO A 435 -26.28 -4.57 -38.68
C PRO A 435 -27.55 -3.70 -38.73
N LEU A 436 -28.55 -4.01 -37.92
CA LEU A 436 -29.91 -3.44 -38.01
C LEU A 436 -30.14 -2.30 -37.00
N MET A 437 -31.00 -1.34 -37.38
CA MET A 437 -31.63 -0.40 -36.45
C MET A 437 -32.70 -1.11 -35.62
N PHE A 438 -32.97 -0.59 -34.42
CA PHE A 438 -34.20 -0.85 -33.68
C PHE A 438 -34.90 0.49 -33.43
N ASP A 439 -36.13 0.65 -33.92
CA ASP A 439 -36.90 1.88 -33.74
C ASP A 439 -37.40 2.01 -32.29
N VAL A 440 -37.16 3.18 -31.68
CA VAL A 440 -37.86 3.62 -30.48
C VAL A 440 -38.75 4.79 -30.86
N LYS A 441 -40.05 4.65 -30.62
CA LYS A 441 -41.04 5.70 -30.89
C LYS A 441 -41.01 6.76 -29.79
N GLU A 442 -40.96 8.04 -30.16
CA GLU A 442 -41.45 9.11 -29.30
C GLU A 442 -42.99 9.13 -29.35
N GLU A 443 -43.66 9.09 -28.21
CA GLU A 443 -45.06 9.51 -28.09
C GLU A 443 -45.15 10.82 -27.32
N ASN A 444 -45.55 11.87 -28.04
CA ASN A 444 -45.84 13.18 -27.44
C ASN A 444 -47.18 13.12 -26.70
N TYR A 445 -47.22 13.59 -25.46
CA TYR A 445 -48.47 13.96 -24.79
C TYR A 445 -48.49 15.45 -24.41
N ARG A 446 -49.53 16.15 -24.85
CA ARG A 446 -49.81 17.53 -24.45
C ARG A 446 -50.38 17.58 -23.03
N GLY A 447 -50.04 18.64 -22.30
CA GLY A 447 -50.81 19.15 -21.17
C GLY A 447 -50.88 20.68 -21.28
N GLU A 448 -52.08 21.26 -21.19
CA GLU A 448 -52.33 22.68 -21.49
C GLU A 448 -52.65 23.54 -20.25
N HIS A 449 -52.69 24.86 -20.45
CA HIS A 449 -52.81 25.91 -19.44
C HIS A 449 -53.95 25.77 -18.40
N ALA A 450 -53.64 26.10 -17.14
CA ALA A 450 -54.49 26.92 -16.24
C ALA A 450 -53.58 27.60 -15.17
N LYS A 451 -53.31 28.90 -15.27
CA LYS A 451 -54.07 30.03 -14.68
C LYS A 451 -53.81 30.28 -13.18
N GLU A 452 -53.01 31.32 -12.94
CA GLU A 452 -52.87 32.09 -11.71
C GLU A 452 -54.20 32.81 -11.32
N LEU A 453 -54.49 32.91 -10.02
CA LEU A 453 -55.52 33.79 -9.44
C LEU A 453 -55.20 34.10 -7.97
N THR A 454 -55.80 35.16 -7.41
CA THR A 454 -55.20 35.93 -6.30
C THR A 454 -56.10 36.17 -5.07
N GLY A 455 -55.44 36.37 -3.91
CA GLY A 455 -56.02 36.93 -2.68
C GLY A 455 -56.60 35.91 -1.68
N LYS A 456 -56.84 36.25 -0.41
CA LYS A 456 -56.28 37.32 0.46
C LYS A 456 -56.75 37.05 1.92
N ASP A 457 -56.19 37.79 2.89
CA ASP A 457 -56.54 37.81 4.32
C ASP A 457 -56.28 36.50 5.12
N GLY A 458 -55.91 36.55 6.40
CA GLY A 458 -55.56 37.72 7.23
C GLY A 458 -55.33 37.34 8.71
N SER A 459 -54.51 38.15 9.41
CA SER A 459 -54.16 38.09 10.86
C SER A 459 -53.51 36.75 11.34
N GLU A 460 -52.81 36.67 12.49
CA GLU A 460 -52.52 37.65 13.55
C GLU A 460 -51.07 37.49 14.10
N GLU A 461 -50.63 38.37 15.00
CA GLU A 461 -49.24 38.45 15.46
C GLU A 461 -48.91 37.50 16.65
N ARG A 462 -47.64 37.04 16.73
CA ARG A 462 -46.73 37.40 17.85
C ARG A 462 -45.29 36.88 17.68
N LYS A 463 -44.33 37.76 17.95
CA LYS A 463 -42.93 37.47 18.32
C LYS A 463 -42.89 37.01 19.81
N MET A 464 -41.81 36.49 20.40
CA MET A 464 -40.44 37.03 20.45
C MET A 464 -39.44 36.03 21.05
N GLU A 465 -38.15 36.34 20.94
CA GLU A 465 -37.00 35.58 21.46
C GLU A 465 -36.84 35.64 23.00
N ASN A 466 -36.10 34.70 23.62
CA ASN A 466 -34.74 35.00 24.13
C ASN A 466 -34.01 33.87 24.90
N GLU A 467 -32.76 33.68 24.48
CA GLU A 467 -31.49 33.55 25.23
C GLU A 467 -31.37 33.38 26.78
N VAL A 468 -30.38 32.53 27.15
CA VAL A 468 -29.23 32.78 28.08
C VAL A 468 -29.30 32.48 29.61
N LEU A 469 -28.42 31.52 30.01
CA LEU A 469 -27.60 31.33 31.25
C LEU A 469 -28.17 31.54 32.68
N SER A 470 -27.77 30.66 33.64
CA SER A 470 -26.71 30.97 34.66
C SER A 470 -26.79 30.21 36.03
N ILE A 471 -25.70 29.48 36.37
CA ILE A 471 -24.98 29.43 37.69
C ILE A 471 -25.57 28.78 38.99
N LYS A 472 -24.82 27.75 39.48
CA LYS A 472 -24.42 27.31 40.85
C LYS A 472 -25.32 26.59 41.90
N GLU A 473 -24.67 25.55 42.43
CA GLU A 473 -24.65 24.86 43.75
C GLU A 473 -25.29 25.49 45.01
N THR A 474 -25.86 24.66 45.90
CA THR A 474 -25.35 24.44 47.29
C THR A 474 -25.94 23.16 47.96
N LYS A 475 -25.69 22.93 49.27
CA LYS A 475 -25.70 21.61 49.97
C LYS A 475 -26.87 21.35 50.95
N ASP A 476 -26.85 20.12 51.48
CA ASP A 476 -27.22 19.67 52.86
C ASP A 476 -28.70 19.31 53.18
N SER A 477 -29.03 18.37 54.09
CA SER A 477 -28.44 17.04 54.45
C SER A 477 -29.32 16.28 55.49
N LYS A 478 -28.96 15.00 55.77
CA LYS A 478 -29.47 13.98 56.72
C LYS A 478 -30.29 12.85 56.04
N GLU A 479 -29.89 11.57 56.10
CA GLU A 479 -29.56 10.66 57.22
C GLU A 479 -30.80 10.13 57.98
N THR A 480 -30.90 8.85 58.38
CA THR A 480 -29.96 7.69 58.27
C THR A 480 -30.58 6.59 57.36
N ASN A 481 -30.44 5.25 57.41
CA ASN A 481 -29.74 4.20 58.21
C ASN A 481 -29.81 2.89 57.35
N SER A 482 -28.99 1.82 57.44
CA SER A 482 -27.60 1.63 57.91
C SER A 482 -27.16 0.16 57.77
N ARG A 483 -26.11 -0.16 56.99
CA ARG A 483 -25.15 -1.26 57.30
C ARG A 483 -23.86 -1.13 56.47
N SER A 484 -22.79 -0.67 57.13
CA SER A 484 -21.38 -0.79 56.72
C SER A 484 -20.80 -2.08 57.35
N SER A 485 -19.55 -2.53 57.21
CA SER A 485 -18.28 -2.00 56.66
C SER A 485 -17.36 -3.20 56.32
N HIS A 486 -16.12 -3.14 55.78
CA HIS A 486 -15.27 -2.15 55.07
C HIS A 486 -14.04 -2.91 54.52
N LEU A 487 -13.33 -2.38 53.50
CA LEU A 487 -11.86 -2.32 53.42
C LEU A 487 -11.37 -1.55 52.16
N GLN A 488 -10.07 -1.24 52.11
CA GLN A 488 -9.46 -0.14 51.34
C GLN A 488 -9.23 -0.40 49.82
N PRO A 489 -9.04 0.66 49.00
CA PRO A 489 -8.67 0.54 47.59
C PRO A 489 -7.19 0.17 47.39
N VAL A 490 -6.92 -0.89 46.63
CA VAL A 490 -5.55 -1.27 46.24
C VAL A 490 -5.18 -0.60 44.91
N ILE A 491 -4.11 0.19 44.94
CA ILE A 491 -3.48 0.76 43.73
C ILE A 491 -2.67 -0.36 43.06
N LEU A 492 -3.18 -0.95 41.99
CA LEU A 492 -2.42 -1.93 41.22
C LEU A 492 -1.50 -1.21 40.22
N SER A 493 -0.21 -1.13 40.56
CA SER A 493 0.83 -0.56 39.69
C SER A 493 1.13 -1.51 38.53
N SER A 494 0.38 -1.36 37.44
CA SER A 494 0.56 -2.10 36.19
C SER A 494 1.88 -1.72 35.51
N LYS A 495 2.96 -2.44 35.85
CA LYS A 495 4.25 -2.32 35.17
C LYS A 495 4.06 -2.59 33.67
N LEU A 496 4.48 -1.63 32.83
CA LEU A 496 4.47 -1.77 31.38
C LEU A 496 5.41 -2.89 30.93
N THR A 497 4.86 -4.05 30.59
CA THR A 497 5.58 -5.12 29.88
C THR A 497 5.49 -4.88 28.38
N ILE A 498 6.66 -4.83 27.73
CA ILE A 498 6.78 -4.67 26.27
C ILE A 498 6.28 -5.96 25.59
N PRO A 499 5.46 -5.90 24.52
CA PRO A 499 5.04 -7.08 23.76
C PRO A 499 6.17 -7.69 22.91
N ALA A 500 7.12 -8.37 23.56
CA ALA A 500 8.06 -9.25 22.87
C ALA A 500 7.31 -10.49 22.35
N PHE A 501 7.23 -10.65 21.01
CA PHE A 501 6.48 -11.69 20.28
C PHE A 501 6.52 -13.11 20.89
N PRO A 502 5.37 -13.68 21.32
CA PRO A 502 5.30 -15.09 21.70
C PRO A 502 3.96 -15.75 21.29
N LEU A 503 3.54 -15.63 20.02
CA LEU A 503 2.26 -16.21 19.53
C LEU A 503 2.38 -17.26 18.41
N ARG A 504 3.61 -17.69 18.06
CA ARG A 504 3.84 -18.83 17.14
C ARG A 504 4.12 -20.17 17.83
N TRP A 505 4.39 -20.19 19.14
CA TRP A 505 4.88 -21.40 19.83
C TRP A 505 3.78 -22.43 20.14
N GLU A 506 2.59 -21.99 20.61
CA GLU A 506 1.45 -22.87 20.94
C GLU A 506 0.80 -23.57 19.74
N GLN A 507 1.12 -23.15 18.52
CA GLN A 507 0.72 -23.85 17.30
C GLN A 507 1.72 -24.96 16.93
N HIS A 508 2.99 -24.82 17.29
CA HIS A 508 4.04 -25.81 17.00
C HIS A 508 4.15 -26.90 18.07
N SER A 509 3.89 -26.58 19.35
CA SER A 509 3.91 -27.57 20.45
C SER A 509 2.91 -28.71 20.23
N LYS A 510 1.78 -28.43 19.60
CA LYS A 510 0.73 -29.41 19.23
C LYS A 510 1.19 -30.46 18.20
N LEU A 511 2.33 -30.25 17.53
CA LEU A 511 2.88 -31.17 16.54
C LEU A 511 3.99 -32.08 17.10
N LEU A 512 4.43 -31.86 18.34
CA LEU A 512 5.55 -32.58 18.97
C LEU A 512 5.25 -32.99 20.43
N PRO A 513 4.29 -33.89 20.70
CA PRO A 513 3.84 -34.20 22.07
C PRO A 513 4.93 -34.84 22.95
N THR A 514 5.83 -35.63 22.36
CA THR A 514 6.95 -36.32 23.04
C THR A 514 8.01 -35.38 23.62
N VAL A 515 7.94 -34.08 23.31
CA VAL A 515 8.93 -33.06 23.67
C VAL A 515 8.43 -32.18 24.85
N ALA A 516 7.14 -32.24 25.16
CA ALA A 516 6.51 -31.38 26.17
C ALA A 516 6.96 -31.73 27.59
N GLY A 517 7.30 -30.72 28.39
CA GLY A 517 7.61 -30.87 29.82
C GLY A 517 8.99 -31.45 30.16
N ILE A 518 9.88 -31.64 29.17
CA ILE A 518 11.26 -32.06 29.41
C ILE A 518 12.15 -30.80 29.56
N PRO A 519 12.76 -30.56 30.74
CA PRO A 519 13.67 -29.43 30.95
C PRO A 519 15.04 -29.65 30.26
N ALA A 520 15.67 -28.59 29.74
CA ALA A 520 17.00 -28.71 29.13
C ALA A 520 18.06 -29.16 30.16
N SER A 521 17.92 -28.82 31.44
CA SER A 521 18.71 -29.37 32.56
C SER A 521 18.60 -30.89 32.79
N LYS A 522 17.65 -31.57 32.13
CA LYS A 522 17.58 -33.04 31.97
C LYS A 522 18.17 -33.50 30.64
N VAL A 523 17.95 -32.77 29.55
CA VAL A 523 18.47 -33.07 28.20
C VAL A 523 20.00 -32.97 28.16
N SER A 524 20.62 -32.05 28.90
CA SER A 524 22.08 -31.92 28.98
C SER A 524 22.79 -33.16 29.54
N LYS A 525 22.04 -34.09 30.14
CA LYS A 525 22.56 -35.35 30.71
C LYS A 525 22.34 -36.55 29.78
N TRP A 526 21.77 -36.34 28.60
CA TRP A 526 21.55 -37.40 27.61
C TRP A 526 22.88 -37.86 27.01
N SER A 527 23.07 -39.17 26.98
CA SER A 527 24.08 -39.83 26.16
C SER A 527 23.82 -39.61 24.66
N THR A 528 24.84 -39.86 23.84
CA THR A 528 24.72 -39.87 22.37
C THR A 528 23.65 -40.85 21.88
N ASP A 529 23.42 -41.95 22.61
CA ASP A 529 22.35 -42.91 22.35
C ASP A 529 20.94 -42.36 22.66
N GLU A 530 20.78 -41.64 23.77
CA GLU A 530 19.50 -40.98 24.10
C GLU A 530 19.16 -39.83 23.15
N VAL A 531 20.15 -39.03 22.73
CA VAL A 531 19.96 -38.04 21.66
C VAL A 531 19.59 -38.73 20.35
N SER A 532 20.33 -39.79 19.97
CA SER A 532 20.07 -40.57 18.76
C SER A 532 18.64 -41.11 18.72
N GLU A 533 18.16 -41.69 19.81
CA GLU A 533 16.81 -42.27 19.90
C GLU A 533 15.71 -41.20 20.00
N PHE A 534 15.98 -40.08 20.68
CA PHE A 534 15.10 -38.92 20.64
C PHE A 534 14.86 -38.43 19.21
N ILE A 535 15.92 -38.32 18.39
CA ILE A 535 15.80 -37.91 16.98
C ILE A 535 15.00 -38.94 16.18
N ARG A 536 15.13 -40.25 16.45
CA ARG A 536 14.26 -41.28 15.82
C ARG A 536 12.79 -41.13 16.19
N SER A 537 12.49 -40.67 17.41
CA SER A 537 11.11 -40.48 17.88
C SER A 537 10.37 -39.28 17.28
N LEU A 538 11.08 -38.38 16.58
CA LEU A 538 10.49 -37.21 15.93
C LEU A 538 9.89 -37.62 14.55
N PRO A 539 8.58 -37.41 14.29
CA PRO A 539 7.95 -37.88 13.06
C PRO A 539 8.60 -37.33 11.79
N GLY A 540 9.07 -38.19 10.90
CA GLY A 540 9.80 -37.79 9.68
C GLY A 540 11.26 -37.39 9.93
N CYS A 541 11.88 -37.89 11.00
CA CYS A 541 13.31 -37.74 11.32
C CYS A 541 13.99 -39.10 11.63
N GLU A 542 13.31 -40.22 11.40
CA GLU A 542 13.68 -41.58 11.80
C GLU A 542 15.09 -41.97 11.31
N GLU A 543 15.38 -41.70 10.04
CA GLU A 543 16.67 -41.93 9.39
C GLU A 543 17.81 -41.07 9.98
N HIS A 544 17.50 -39.92 10.56
CA HIS A 544 18.50 -38.94 11.00
C HIS A 544 19.11 -39.26 12.36
N GLY A 545 18.47 -40.09 13.19
CA GLY A 545 19.00 -40.47 14.50
C GLY A 545 20.38 -41.14 14.43
N LYS A 546 20.69 -41.84 13.32
CA LYS A 546 22.04 -42.39 13.10
C LYS A 546 23.10 -41.30 12.95
N VAL A 547 22.81 -40.22 12.23
CA VAL A 547 23.78 -39.12 11.98
C VAL A 547 24.22 -38.47 13.30
N PHE A 548 23.28 -38.23 14.22
CA PHE A 548 23.61 -37.70 15.56
C PHE A 548 24.46 -38.67 16.39
N LYS A 549 24.36 -39.98 16.17
CA LYS A 549 25.21 -40.99 16.85
C LYS A 549 26.59 -41.10 16.21
N ASP A 550 26.66 -41.12 14.87
CA ASP A 550 27.92 -41.20 14.12
C ASP A 550 28.82 -39.97 14.39
N GLU A 551 28.21 -38.77 14.47
CA GLU A 551 28.89 -37.52 14.84
C GLU A 551 29.05 -37.33 16.37
N GLN A 552 28.67 -38.32 17.18
CA GLN A 552 28.76 -38.32 18.65
C GLN A 552 28.15 -37.10 19.36
N ILE A 553 26.98 -36.64 18.91
CA ILE A 553 26.26 -35.51 19.53
C ILE A 553 25.60 -35.96 20.84
N ASP A 554 26.16 -35.53 21.97
CA ASP A 554 25.57 -35.73 23.30
C ASP A 554 24.54 -34.65 23.67
N GLY A 555 23.96 -34.74 24.86
CA GLY A 555 22.93 -33.81 25.35
C GLY A 555 23.37 -32.35 25.48
N GLU A 556 24.63 -32.07 25.80
CA GLU A 556 25.15 -30.71 25.91
C GLU A 556 25.41 -30.12 24.52
N ALA A 557 26.08 -30.88 23.65
CA ALA A 557 26.29 -30.52 22.25
C ALA A 557 24.95 -30.31 21.52
N PHE A 558 23.98 -31.22 21.72
CA PHE A 558 22.65 -31.15 21.13
C PHE A 558 21.92 -29.86 21.51
N LEU A 559 21.97 -29.47 22.78
CA LEU A 559 21.37 -28.21 23.24
C LEU A 559 22.09 -26.98 22.66
N LEU A 560 23.37 -27.04 22.31
CA LEU A 560 24.09 -25.92 21.71
C LEU A 560 23.82 -25.77 20.19
N MET A 561 23.39 -26.82 19.50
CA MET A 561 23.17 -26.77 18.04
C MET A 561 22.17 -25.71 17.59
N THR A 562 22.54 -24.97 16.54
CA THR A 562 21.64 -24.10 15.79
C THR A 562 20.97 -24.85 14.63
N GLN A 563 19.89 -24.27 14.09
CA GLN A 563 19.31 -24.74 12.83
C GLN A 563 20.34 -24.77 11.68
N ALA A 564 21.31 -23.86 11.67
CA ALA A 564 22.34 -23.81 10.62
C ALA A 564 23.27 -25.02 10.70
N ASP A 565 23.61 -25.49 11.90
CA ASP A 565 24.49 -26.65 12.11
C ASP A 565 23.79 -27.94 11.67
N ILE A 566 22.53 -28.11 12.04
CA ILE A 566 21.71 -29.26 11.64
C ILE A 566 21.55 -29.30 10.10
N VAL A 567 21.41 -28.16 9.43
CA VAL A 567 21.28 -28.12 7.95
C VAL A 567 22.62 -28.25 7.22
N LYS A 568 23.68 -27.57 7.69
CA LYS A 568 24.96 -27.44 6.94
C LYS A 568 26.04 -28.43 7.36
N ILE A 569 26.09 -28.81 8.63
CA ILE A 569 27.11 -29.72 9.18
C ILE A 569 26.56 -31.15 9.12
N MET A 570 25.40 -31.40 9.76
CA MET A 570 24.75 -32.73 9.70
C MET A 570 24.14 -33.06 8.33
N SER A 571 24.16 -32.11 7.38
CA SER A 571 23.58 -32.23 6.02
C SER A 571 22.08 -32.61 5.98
N ILE A 572 21.33 -32.29 7.04
CA ILE A 572 19.91 -32.66 7.16
C ILE A 572 19.02 -31.64 6.41
N LYS A 573 18.01 -32.14 5.70
CA LYS A 573 17.08 -31.29 4.93
C LYS A 573 16.30 -30.35 5.87
N LEU A 574 15.97 -29.16 5.36
CA LEU A 574 15.37 -28.06 6.14
C LEU A 574 14.11 -28.46 6.94
N GLY A 575 13.24 -29.32 6.39
CA GLY A 575 12.01 -29.78 7.06
C GLY A 575 12.26 -30.56 8.37
N PRO A 576 12.99 -31.69 8.32
CA PRO A 576 13.44 -32.38 9.52
C PRO A 576 14.29 -31.50 10.46
N ALA A 577 15.22 -30.71 9.92
CA ALA A 577 16.07 -29.82 10.71
C ALA A 577 15.27 -28.82 11.56
N LEU A 578 14.17 -28.27 11.03
CA LEU A 578 13.26 -27.39 11.77
C LEU A 578 12.54 -28.11 12.93
N LYS A 579 12.17 -29.39 12.79
CA LYS A 579 11.55 -30.17 13.88
C LYS A 579 12.53 -30.41 15.02
N ILE A 580 13.78 -30.75 14.67
CA ILE A 580 14.87 -30.97 15.62
C ILE A 580 15.19 -29.67 16.36
N PHE A 581 15.38 -28.56 15.63
CA PHE A 581 15.68 -27.27 16.25
C PHE A 581 14.53 -26.72 17.11
N ASN A 582 13.27 -26.85 16.67
CA ASN A 582 12.12 -26.51 17.50
C ASN A 582 12.07 -27.31 18.80
N SER A 583 12.57 -28.56 18.80
CA SER A 583 12.65 -29.37 20.02
C SER A 583 13.68 -28.83 21.02
N ILE A 584 14.88 -28.45 20.53
CA ILE A 584 15.91 -27.76 21.34
C ILE A 584 15.35 -26.46 21.95
N LEU A 585 14.57 -25.69 21.18
CA LEU A 585 13.93 -24.47 21.69
C LEU A 585 12.89 -24.76 22.78
N MET A 586 12.09 -25.83 22.67
CA MET A 586 11.11 -26.19 23.70
C MET A 586 11.78 -26.70 24.99
N PHE A 587 12.87 -27.46 24.90
CA PHE A 587 13.67 -27.85 26.07
C PHE A 587 14.26 -26.63 26.81
N LYS A 588 14.81 -25.66 26.06
CA LYS A 588 15.31 -24.38 26.61
C LYS A 588 14.21 -23.46 27.16
N ALA A 589 12.97 -23.62 26.71
CA ALA A 589 11.82 -22.90 27.25
C ALA A 589 11.32 -23.50 28.58
N ALA A 590 11.38 -24.83 28.72
CA ALA A 590 10.91 -25.52 29.93
C ALA A 590 11.71 -25.11 31.19
N ASP A 591 13.04 -25.02 31.12
CA ASP A 591 13.89 -24.56 32.25
C ASP A 591 13.50 -23.15 32.75
N LYS A 592 13.04 -22.26 31.86
CA LYS A 592 12.63 -20.89 32.22
C LYS A 592 11.34 -20.84 33.03
N ASN A 593 10.49 -21.86 32.93
CA ASN A 593 9.30 -21.97 33.76
C ASN A 593 9.65 -22.61 35.12
N SER A 594 10.52 -23.63 35.12
CA SER A 594 10.98 -24.31 36.34
C SER A 594 11.70 -23.40 37.34
N HIS A 595 12.31 -22.30 36.89
CA HIS A 595 12.99 -21.32 37.75
C HIS A 595 12.09 -20.18 38.27
N ASN A 596 10.79 -20.16 37.97
CA ASN A 596 9.85 -19.12 38.44
C ASN A 596 8.92 -19.59 39.58
N GLU A 597 9.09 -20.81 40.10
CA GLU A 597 8.27 -21.39 41.18
C GLU A 597 9.08 -21.69 42.47
N LEU A 598 10.18 -20.95 42.70
CA LEU A 598 11.07 -21.05 43.86
C LEU A 598 11.41 -19.67 44.47
#